data_AF-A0A8K0GCX9-F1
#
_entry.id   AF-A0A8K0GCX9-F1
#
_cell.length_a   1.000
_cell.length_b   1.000
_cell.length_c   1.000
_cell.angle_alpha   90.00
_cell.angle_beta   90.00
_cell.angle_gamma   90.00
#
_symmetry.space_group_name_H-M   'P 1'
#
loop_
_entity.id
_entity.type
_entity.pdbx_description
1 polymer ?
#
loop_
_entity_poly.entity_id
_entity_poly.type
_entity_poly.pdbx_seq_one_letter_code
_entity_poly.pdbx_strand_id
1 'polypeptide(L)'
;MEDQDILMDDVDIYVNSVIQHVSAEMFSEDVIRKEQAEDSVIQTVIRGVHSSWKKERQNINATEYFKHRDDLKTTNGILMYRDRIPLTTTVAIQDYYSKYTDIRKLQKTANQAIVEYCKDVMSHHGIPTELRSDNGKQFDSQEFRRFAKEYGQQSNGLAESAVKLVKRILHMNKDPYIAFLAYRNTPLRCGASPAQLLFGRTLRERVPVTKNKLSPKLPNHKEIREKMVQEQQRQKNHYDQRHGVKDNTQLGKGDR
;
A
#
# COMPACT_ATOMS: atom_id res chain seq x y z
N MET A 1 10.82 -15.92 8.12
CA MET A 1 10.27 -16.29 6.80
C MET A 1 8.78 -16.64 6.92
N GLU A 2 8.36 -17.26 8.02
CA GLU A 2 6.96 -17.66 8.29
C GLU A 2 5.98 -16.49 8.50
N ASP A 3 6.41 -15.35 9.06
CA ASP A 3 5.52 -14.19 9.33
C ASP A 3 5.03 -13.40 8.10
N GLN A 4 5.69 -13.55 6.93
CA GLN A 4 5.35 -12.77 5.73
C GLN A 4 4.21 -13.38 4.91
N ASP A 5 4.11 -14.71 4.86
CA ASP A 5 3.02 -15.38 4.15
C ASP A 5 1.67 -15.25 4.91
N ILE A 6 1.71 -15.15 6.24
CA ILE A 6 0.55 -14.84 7.14
C ILE A 6 -0.19 -13.59 6.67
N LEU A 7 0.58 -12.56 6.32
CA LEU A 7 0.07 -11.25 5.99
C LEU A 7 -0.46 -11.21 4.55
N MET A 8 0.03 -12.07 3.67
CA MET A 8 -0.16 -11.93 2.23
C MET A 8 -1.62 -12.23 1.80
N ASP A 9 -2.20 -13.33 2.30
CA ASP A 9 -3.54 -13.82 1.94
C ASP A 9 -4.67 -13.08 2.66
N ASP A 10 -4.50 -12.74 3.94
CA ASP A 10 -5.49 -11.98 4.71
C ASP A 10 -5.53 -10.50 4.31
N VAL A 11 -4.39 -9.95 3.88
CA VAL A 11 -4.36 -8.67 3.18
C VAL A 11 -5.18 -8.76 1.90
N ASP A 12 -5.12 -9.85 1.15
CA ASP A 12 -5.89 -9.97 -0.08
C ASP A 12 -7.40 -10.03 0.21
N ILE A 13 -7.86 -10.65 1.30
CA ILE A 13 -9.26 -10.59 1.75
C ILE A 13 -9.65 -9.17 2.18
N TYR A 14 -8.84 -8.52 3.01
CA TYR A 14 -9.09 -7.14 3.44
C TYR A 14 -9.14 -6.17 2.25
N VAL A 15 -8.15 -6.24 1.37
CA VAL A 15 -8.07 -5.45 0.15
C VAL A 15 -9.26 -5.74 -0.75
N ASN A 16 -9.63 -7.01 -0.97
CA ASN A 16 -10.83 -7.38 -1.74
C ASN A 16 -12.10 -6.76 -1.16
N SER A 17 -12.29 -6.84 0.16
CA SER A 17 -13.47 -6.27 0.83
C SER A 17 -13.56 -4.75 0.64
N VAL A 18 -12.43 -4.05 0.72
CA VAL A 18 -12.37 -2.60 0.48
C VAL A 18 -12.64 -2.28 -0.99
N ILE A 19 -12.01 -3.00 -1.91
CA ILE A 19 -12.14 -2.76 -3.36
C ILE A 19 -13.58 -2.95 -3.85
N GLN A 20 -14.30 -3.96 -3.34
CA GLN A 20 -15.71 -4.17 -3.69
C GLN A 20 -16.58 -2.94 -3.38
N HIS A 21 -16.22 -2.15 -2.36
CA HIS A 21 -16.93 -0.93 -1.96
C HIS A 21 -16.42 0.31 -2.69
N VAL A 22 -15.15 0.32 -3.10
CA VAL A 22 -14.50 1.47 -3.76
C VAL A 22 -14.75 1.51 -5.27
N SER A 23 -15.15 0.38 -5.89
CA SER A 23 -15.26 0.24 -7.34
C SER A 23 -16.32 1.14 -7.97
N ALA A 24 -15.92 2.36 -8.33
CA ALA A 24 -16.61 3.23 -9.26
C ALA A 24 -15.67 3.53 -10.43
N GLU A 25 -15.91 2.85 -11.55
CA GLU A 25 -15.26 3.01 -12.86
C GLU A 25 -13.80 2.49 -12.98
N MET A 26 -13.68 1.27 -13.51
CA MET A 26 -12.42 0.72 -14.02
C MET A 26 -11.82 1.58 -15.14
N PHE A 27 -10.49 1.65 -15.21
CA PHE A 27 -9.80 2.30 -16.32
C PHE A 27 -10.18 1.67 -17.66
N SER A 28 -10.42 2.50 -18.67
CA SER A 28 -10.41 2.03 -20.06
C SER A 28 -8.96 1.79 -20.52
N GLU A 29 -8.77 0.84 -21.42
CA GLU A 29 -7.46 0.53 -21.99
C GLU A 29 -6.76 1.77 -22.58
N ASP A 30 -7.51 2.70 -23.17
CA ASP A 30 -6.96 3.91 -23.79
C ASP A 30 -6.28 4.85 -22.79
N VAL A 31 -6.84 4.99 -21.58
CA VAL A 31 -6.24 5.84 -20.54
C VAL A 31 -4.94 5.24 -20.05
N ILE A 32 -4.93 3.92 -19.84
CA ILE A 32 -3.74 3.19 -19.40
C ILE A 32 -2.62 3.30 -20.43
N ARG A 33 -2.93 3.14 -21.72
CA ARG A 33 -1.96 3.33 -22.80
C ARG A 33 -1.36 4.72 -22.80
N LYS A 34 -2.18 5.76 -22.62
CA LYS A 34 -1.70 7.14 -22.58
C LYS A 34 -0.75 7.37 -21.41
N GLU A 35 -1.12 6.95 -20.21
CA GLU A 35 -0.28 7.09 -19.01
C GLU A 35 1.04 6.32 -19.15
N GLN A 36 0.99 5.08 -19.65
CA GLN A 36 2.21 4.29 -19.87
C GLN A 36 3.08 4.85 -21.01
N ALA A 37 2.49 5.54 -22.00
CA ALA A 37 3.23 6.23 -23.06
C ALA A 37 4.05 7.41 -22.51
N GLU A 38 3.55 8.09 -21.48
CA GLU A 38 4.22 9.22 -20.83
C GLU A 38 5.32 8.78 -19.83
N ASP A 39 5.27 7.54 -19.31
CA ASP A 39 6.27 7.02 -18.37
C ASP A 39 7.51 6.44 -19.08
N SER A 40 8.63 7.16 -18.98
CA SER A 40 9.91 6.78 -19.59
C SER A 40 10.49 5.43 -19.12
N VAL A 41 10.22 5.01 -17.88
CA VAL A 41 10.67 3.73 -17.32
C VAL A 41 9.81 2.61 -17.90
N ILE A 42 8.48 2.77 -17.90
CA ILE A 42 7.56 1.81 -18.50
C ILE A 42 7.84 1.65 -19.99
N GLN A 43 8.09 2.74 -20.73
CA GLN A 43 8.51 2.67 -22.13
C GLN A 43 9.84 1.92 -22.31
N THR A 44 10.77 2.05 -21.36
CA THR A 44 12.02 1.27 -21.36
C THR A 44 11.76 -0.22 -21.12
N VAL A 45 10.85 -0.54 -20.20
CA VAL A 45 10.45 -1.92 -19.91
C VAL A 45 9.72 -2.55 -21.10
N ILE A 46 8.80 -1.83 -21.74
CA ILE A 46 8.09 -2.27 -22.97
C ILE A 46 9.10 -2.59 -24.07
N ARG A 47 10.11 -1.73 -24.30
CA ARG A 47 11.19 -2.02 -25.26
C ARG A 47 11.98 -3.29 -24.87
N GLY A 48 12.28 -3.46 -23.59
CA GLY A 48 12.95 -4.64 -23.06
C GLY A 48 12.16 -5.94 -23.31
N VAL A 49 10.84 -5.90 -23.12
CA VAL A 49 9.92 -7.02 -23.37
C VAL A 49 9.86 -7.39 -24.86
N HIS A 50 9.79 -6.41 -25.76
CA HIS A 50 9.64 -6.67 -27.20
C HIS A 50 10.94 -6.96 -27.94
N SER A 51 12.06 -6.38 -27.51
CA SER A 51 13.32 -6.43 -28.26
C SER A 51 14.35 -7.29 -27.54
N SER A 52 15.01 -6.73 -26.52
CA SER A 52 16.01 -7.41 -25.70
C SER A 52 16.23 -6.57 -24.46
N TRP A 53 16.61 -7.19 -23.34
CA TRP A 53 16.93 -6.47 -22.10
C TRP A 53 18.40 -6.02 -21.99
N LYS A 54 19.24 -6.30 -23.01
CA LYS A 54 20.70 -6.13 -22.93
C LYS A 54 21.14 -4.68 -22.69
N LYS A 55 20.46 -3.69 -23.28
CA LYS A 55 20.76 -2.24 -23.09
C LYS A 55 19.95 -1.65 -21.93
N GLU A 56 18.76 -2.18 -21.72
CA GLU A 56 17.70 -1.71 -20.85
C GLU A 56 18.00 -2.04 -19.39
N ARG A 57 18.72 -3.15 -19.13
CA ARG A 57 19.23 -3.52 -17.80
C ARG A 57 20.19 -2.49 -17.19
N GLN A 58 20.78 -1.62 -18.00
CA GLN A 58 21.67 -0.54 -17.54
C GLN A 58 20.88 0.63 -16.95
N ASN A 59 19.57 0.73 -17.23
CA ASN A 59 18.69 1.69 -16.57
C ASN A 59 18.33 1.17 -15.17
N ILE A 60 18.81 1.85 -14.14
CA ILE A 60 18.65 1.44 -12.74
C ILE A 60 17.19 1.28 -12.30
N ASN A 61 16.28 2.06 -12.89
CA ASN A 61 14.85 2.02 -12.59
C ASN A 61 14.12 0.86 -13.29
N ALA A 62 14.68 0.35 -14.40
CA ALA A 62 14.15 -0.81 -15.12
C ALA A 62 14.75 -2.13 -14.61
N THR A 63 15.83 -2.09 -13.84
CA THR A 63 16.50 -3.28 -13.29
C THR A 63 15.58 -4.11 -12.38
N GLU A 64 14.66 -3.45 -11.65
CA GLU A 64 13.70 -4.17 -10.79
C GLU A 64 12.70 -4.98 -11.62
N TYR A 65 12.24 -4.42 -12.74
CA TYR A 65 11.38 -5.11 -13.70
C TYR A 65 12.09 -6.30 -14.37
N PHE A 66 13.39 -6.19 -14.63
CA PHE A 66 14.17 -7.27 -15.22
C PHE A 66 14.19 -8.56 -14.36
N LYS A 67 14.19 -8.44 -13.03
CA LYS A 67 14.10 -9.60 -12.14
C LYS A 67 12.85 -10.43 -12.39
N HIS A 68 11.79 -9.76 -12.84
CA HIS A 68 10.47 -10.30 -13.11
C HIS A 68 10.15 -10.38 -14.61
N ARG A 69 11.16 -10.30 -15.49
CA ARG A 69 11.00 -10.24 -16.95
C ARG A 69 10.15 -11.36 -17.55
N ASP A 70 10.20 -12.55 -16.96
CA ASP A 70 9.48 -13.73 -17.47
C ASP A 70 7.96 -13.62 -17.22
N ASP A 71 7.55 -12.78 -16.26
CA ASP A 71 6.17 -12.48 -15.91
C ASP A 71 5.65 -11.18 -16.57
N LEU A 72 6.49 -10.45 -17.31
CA LEU A 72 6.12 -9.21 -17.99
C LEU A 72 5.65 -9.48 -19.41
N LYS A 73 4.49 -8.93 -19.77
CA LYS A 73 3.86 -9.10 -21.09
C LYS A 73 3.24 -7.78 -21.54
N THR A 74 3.02 -7.63 -22.82
CA THR A 74 2.23 -6.51 -23.36
C THR A 74 0.93 -7.05 -23.97
N THR A 75 -0.20 -6.44 -23.61
CA THR A 75 -1.53 -6.77 -24.15
C THR A 75 -2.14 -5.49 -24.67
N ASN A 76 -2.55 -5.45 -25.95
CA ASN A 76 -3.09 -4.25 -26.59
C ASN A 76 -2.21 -2.99 -26.45
N GLY A 77 -0.87 -3.17 -26.43
CA GLY A 77 0.08 -2.07 -26.22
C GLY A 77 0.23 -1.59 -24.77
N ILE A 78 -0.42 -2.26 -23.81
CA ILE A 78 -0.30 -2.02 -22.37
C ILE A 78 0.67 -3.03 -21.78
N LEU A 79 1.69 -2.56 -21.06
CA LEU A 79 2.53 -3.40 -20.23
C LEU A 79 1.72 -3.96 -19.07
N MET A 80 1.87 -5.27 -18.85
CA MET A 80 1.27 -6.07 -17.81
C MET A 80 2.38 -6.85 -17.08
N TYR A 81 2.27 -6.95 -15.76
CA TYR A 81 2.98 -7.88 -14.91
C TYR A 81 1.99 -8.93 -14.43
N ARG A 82 2.13 -10.16 -14.93
CA ARG A 82 1.10 -11.21 -14.88
C ARG A 82 -0.21 -10.65 -15.42
N ASP A 83 -1.21 -10.48 -14.55
CA ASP A 83 -2.53 -9.95 -14.91
C ASP A 83 -2.77 -8.52 -14.41
N ARG A 84 -1.71 -7.76 -14.11
CA ARG A 84 -1.79 -6.42 -13.51
C ARG A 84 -0.99 -5.38 -14.28
N ILE A 85 -1.51 -4.16 -14.42
CA ILE A 85 -0.82 -3.03 -15.08
C ILE A 85 0.30 -2.52 -14.18
N PRO A 86 1.59 -2.45 -14.54
CA PRO A 86 2.60 -1.93 -13.64
C PRO A 86 2.46 -0.40 -13.47
N LEU A 87 2.31 0.06 -12.23
CA LEU A 87 2.16 1.47 -11.93
C LEU A 87 3.49 2.21 -11.83
N THR A 88 3.43 3.46 -12.28
CA THR A 88 4.45 4.51 -12.12
C THR A 88 4.76 4.79 -10.65
N THR A 89 5.99 5.23 -10.36
CA THR A 89 6.55 5.51 -9.03
C THR A 89 5.59 6.32 -8.14
N THR A 90 4.84 5.65 -7.26
CA THR A 90 3.94 6.28 -6.28
C THR A 90 4.42 5.93 -4.89
N VAL A 91 4.47 6.93 -4.00
CA VAL A 91 4.75 6.71 -2.58
C VAL A 91 3.45 6.81 -1.80
N ALA A 92 3.26 5.87 -0.90
CA ALA A 92 2.15 5.85 0.04
C ALA A 92 2.67 5.93 1.47
N ILE A 93 2.00 6.73 2.29
CA ILE A 93 2.21 6.80 3.74
C ILE A 93 0.88 6.43 4.37
N GLN A 94 0.88 5.47 5.28
CA GLN A 94 -0.33 5.02 5.96
C GLN A 94 -0.16 5.17 7.47
N ASP A 95 -1.14 5.83 8.10
CA ASP A 95 -1.24 5.85 9.56
C ASP A 95 -1.61 4.45 10.07
N TYR A 96 -0.85 3.98 11.06
CA TYR A 96 -0.95 2.61 11.52
C TYR A 96 -2.28 2.28 12.20
N TYR A 97 -2.81 3.23 12.97
CA TYR A 97 -4.03 3.02 13.76
C TYR A 97 -5.28 3.18 12.91
N SER A 98 -5.43 4.32 12.23
CA SER A 98 -6.60 4.65 11.43
C SER A 98 -6.63 3.95 10.07
N LYS A 99 -5.48 3.45 9.58
CA LYS A 99 -5.28 2.98 8.20
C LYS A 99 -5.49 4.08 7.16
N TYR A 100 -5.57 5.34 7.58
CA TYR A 100 -5.65 6.48 6.68
C TYR A 100 -4.40 6.53 5.82
N THR A 101 -4.58 6.68 4.51
CA THR A 101 -3.49 6.56 3.54
C THR A 101 -3.40 7.82 2.69
N ASP A 102 -2.20 8.39 2.63
CA ASP A 102 -1.82 9.49 1.76
C ASP A 102 -0.94 8.97 0.64
N ILE A 103 -1.22 9.44 -0.58
CA ILE A 103 -0.49 9.04 -1.79
C ILE A 103 0.06 10.24 -2.54
N ARG A 104 1.25 10.07 -3.13
CA ARG A 104 1.85 11.05 -4.05
C ARG A 104 2.50 10.33 -5.23
N LYS A 105 2.10 10.70 -6.45
CA LYS A 105 2.79 10.30 -7.69
C LYS A 105 4.13 11.04 -7.75
N LEU A 106 5.23 10.31 -7.90
CA LEU A 106 6.56 10.90 -8.05
C LEU A 106 6.94 10.91 -9.52
N GLN A 107 7.41 12.07 -9.99
CA GLN A 107 7.92 12.24 -11.36
C GLN A 107 9.29 11.54 -11.56
N LYS A 108 10.06 11.39 -10.49
CA LYS A 108 11.35 10.67 -10.44
C LYS A 108 11.53 10.01 -9.07
N THR A 109 12.16 8.84 -9.04
CA THR A 109 12.48 8.08 -7.81
C THR A 109 13.69 8.68 -7.08
N ALA A 110 13.58 9.94 -6.62
CA ALA A 110 14.63 10.59 -5.85
C ALA A 110 14.34 10.44 -4.34
N ASN A 111 15.33 9.99 -3.56
CA ASN A 111 15.21 9.86 -2.10
C ASN A 111 14.81 11.18 -1.45
N GLN A 112 15.28 12.31 -1.99
CA GLN A 112 14.89 13.64 -1.56
C GLN A 112 13.37 13.89 -1.71
N ALA A 113 12.76 13.49 -2.83
CA ALA A 113 11.32 13.66 -3.05
C ALA A 113 10.48 12.83 -2.08
N ILE A 114 11.00 11.67 -1.65
CA ILE A 114 10.37 10.82 -0.62
C ILE A 114 10.44 11.53 0.73
N VAL A 115 11.61 12.04 1.13
CA VAL A 115 11.78 12.74 2.42
C VAL A 115 10.92 14.00 2.47
N GLU A 116 10.89 14.79 1.39
CA GLU A 116 10.03 15.97 1.27
C GLU A 116 8.55 15.60 1.40
N TYR A 117 8.13 14.48 0.81
CA TYR A 117 6.76 14.00 0.96
C TYR A 117 6.46 13.55 2.39
N CYS A 118 7.37 12.83 3.05
CA CYS A 118 7.20 12.46 4.46
C CYS A 118 7.03 13.71 5.34
N LYS A 119 7.88 14.73 5.14
CA LYS A 119 7.78 16.00 5.88
C LYS A 119 6.46 16.73 5.61
N ASP A 120 6.01 16.73 4.36
CA ASP A 120 4.70 17.30 4.00
C ASP A 120 3.56 16.60 4.75
N VAL A 121 3.50 15.26 4.74
CA VAL A 121 2.48 14.50 5.48
C VAL A 121 2.59 14.76 6.99
N MET A 122 3.79 14.76 7.55
CA MET A 122 4.02 15.08 8.97
C MET A 122 3.56 16.50 9.34
N SER A 123 3.64 17.46 8.42
CA SER A 123 3.15 18.82 8.68
C SER A 123 1.62 18.89 8.80
N HIS A 124 0.90 17.95 8.17
CA HIS A 124 -0.56 17.87 8.23
C HIS A 124 -1.06 17.02 9.41
N HIS A 125 -0.33 15.97 9.77
CA HIS A 125 -0.78 14.96 10.74
C HIS A 125 -0.02 14.95 12.07
N GLY A 126 1.08 15.70 12.15
CA GLY A 126 2.04 15.63 13.25
C GLY A 126 3.17 14.62 13.00
N ILE A 127 4.20 14.73 13.83
CA ILE A 127 5.35 13.81 13.79
C ILE A 127 4.93 12.48 14.43
N PRO A 128 5.08 11.34 13.73
CA PRO A 128 4.72 10.04 14.29
C PRO A 128 5.68 9.64 15.40
N THR A 129 5.21 8.81 16.32
CA THR A 129 6.07 8.18 17.34
C THR A 129 6.97 7.10 16.75
N GLU A 130 6.54 6.44 15.68
CA GLU A 130 7.27 5.40 14.97
C GLU A 130 7.08 5.54 13.46
N LEU A 131 8.18 5.43 12.71
CA LEU A 131 8.16 5.34 11.25
C LEU A 131 8.54 3.92 10.81
N ARG A 132 7.75 3.33 9.91
CA ARG A 132 8.00 2.01 9.33
C ARG A 132 8.03 2.12 7.81
N SER A 133 9.12 1.69 7.18
CA SER A 133 9.28 1.61 5.73
C SER A 133 9.52 0.16 5.30
N ASP A 134 9.34 -0.15 4.02
CA ASP A 134 9.84 -1.42 3.48
C ASP A 134 11.36 -1.37 3.29
N ASN A 135 11.98 -2.53 3.02
CA ASN A 135 13.41 -2.65 2.71
C ASN A 135 13.74 -2.25 1.25
N GLY A 136 12.93 -1.39 0.63
CA GLY A 136 13.19 -0.90 -0.72
C GLY A 136 14.52 -0.15 -0.78
N LYS A 137 15.29 -0.32 -1.86
CA LYS A 137 16.61 0.32 -2.05
C LYS A 137 16.56 1.85 -1.93
N GLN A 138 15.43 2.47 -2.26
CA GLN A 138 15.17 3.91 -2.10
C GLN A 138 15.16 4.38 -0.63
N PHE A 139 14.92 3.47 0.31
CA PHE A 139 14.92 3.75 1.75
C PHE A 139 16.26 3.40 2.43
N ASP A 140 17.21 2.81 1.68
CA ASP A 140 18.58 2.50 2.16
C ASP A 140 19.58 3.65 1.93
N SER A 141 19.10 4.78 1.39
CA SER A 141 19.94 5.96 1.16
C SER A 141 20.43 6.58 2.48
N GLN A 142 21.60 7.22 2.44
CA GLN A 142 22.15 7.91 3.62
C GLN A 142 21.23 9.05 4.10
N GLU A 143 20.60 9.73 3.15
CA GLU A 143 19.63 10.80 3.41
C GLU A 143 18.40 10.27 4.14
N PHE A 144 17.81 9.17 3.67
CA PHE A 144 16.65 8.57 4.32
C PHE A 144 17.00 7.96 5.68
N ARG A 145 18.19 7.38 5.85
CA ARG A 145 18.68 6.90 7.15
C ARG A 145 18.84 8.04 8.16
N ARG A 146 19.37 9.19 7.74
CA ARG A 146 19.47 10.38 8.60
C ARG A 146 18.09 10.87 9.02
N PHE A 147 17.16 10.95 8.06
CA PHE A 147 15.77 11.27 8.33
C PHE A 147 15.12 10.28 9.30
N ALA A 148 15.18 8.97 9.03
CA ALA A 148 14.60 7.94 9.89
C ALA A 148 15.22 7.93 11.31
N LYS A 149 16.51 8.25 11.44
CA LYS A 149 17.15 8.40 12.76
C LYS A 149 16.60 9.58 13.56
N GLU A 150 16.24 10.66 12.89
CA GLU A 150 15.67 11.87 13.51
C GLU A 150 14.21 11.66 13.93
N TYR A 151 13.44 10.85 13.18
CA TYR A 151 11.99 10.69 13.36
C TYR A 151 11.52 9.28 13.81
N GLY A 152 12.44 8.34 14.12
CA GLY A 152 12.16 7.04 14.76
C GLY A 152 12.35 5.79 13.87
N GLN A 153 12.90 4.71 14.46
CA GLN A 153 13.19 3.36 13.87
C GLN A 153 12.43 2.27 14.68
N GLN A 154 12.10 1.03 14.24
CA GLN A 154 11.96 0.34 12.95
C GLN A 154 11.30 -1.04 13.28
N SER A 155 10.28 -1.50 12.54
CA SER A 155 10.01 -2.95 12.37
C SER A 155 9.15 -3.21 11.12
N ASN A 156 9.48 -4.30 10.42
CA ASN A 156 8.89 -4.69 9.14
C ASN A 156 7.69 -5.60 9.34
N GLY A 157 6.61 -5.33 8.60
CA GLY A 157 5.46 -6.23 8.55
C GLY A 157 4.18 -5.61 8.00
N LEU A 158 3.99 -4.29 8.05
CA LEU A 158 2.69 -3.67 7.69
C LEU A 158 2.71 -2.79 6.43
N ALA A 159 3.88 -2.35 6.00
CA ALA A 159 4.04 -1.56 4.78
C ALA A 159 3.54 -2.32 3.53
N GLU A 160 3.70 -3.65 3.50
CA GLU A 160 3.25 -4.49 2.38
C GLU A 160 1.74 -4.45 2.17
N SER A 161 0.96 -4.42 3.27
CA SER A 161 -0.51 -4.35 3.21
C SER A 161 -1.01 -3.04 2.58
N ALA A 162 -0.42 -1.93 3.00
CA ALA A 162 -0.72 -0.60 2.48
C ALA A 162 -0.32 -0.49 1.00
N VAL A 163 0.87 -0.97 0.64
CA VAL A 163 1.36 -0.97 -0.75
C VAL A 163 0.46 -1.80 -1.66
N LYS A 164 0.04 -2.99 -1.22
CA LYS A 164 -0.90 -3.83 -1.98
C LYS A 164 -2.24 -3.13 -2.19
N LEU A 165 -2.83 -2.56 -1.14
CA LEU A 165 -4.09 -1.83 -1.24
C LEU A 165 -3.97 -0.67 -2.22
N VAL A 166 -2.94 0.15 -2.06
CA VAL A 166 -2.67 1.32 -2.90
C VAL A 166 -2.52 0.92 -4.35
N LYS A 167 -1.69 -0.10 -4.61
CA LYS A 167 -1.52 -0.67 -5.95
C LYS A 167 -2.88 -1.08 -6.51
N ARG A 168 -3.69 -1.85 -5.79
CA ARG A 168 -5.01 -2.28 -6.26
C ARG A 168 -5.96 -1.11 -6.58
N ILE A 169 -6.05 -0.11 -5.70
CA ILE A 169 -6.87 1.09 -5.93
C ILE A 169 -6.41 1.81 -7.20
N LEU A 170 -5.10 2.01 -7.34
CA LEU A 170 -4.48 2.67 -8.49
C LEU A 170 -4.61 1.85 -9.79
N HIS A 171 -4.69 0.52 -9.74
CA HIS A 171 -4.88 -0.32 -10.94
C HIS A 171 -6.34 -0.38 -11.41
N MET A 172 -7.31 -0.18 -10.50
CA MET A 172 -8.72 -0.46 -10.77
C MET A 172 -9.61 0.77 -10.91
N ASN A 173 -9.12 2.00 -10.72
CA ASN A 173 -10.00 3.19 -10.69
C ASN A 173 -9.46 4.35 -11.51
N LYS A 174 -10.25 4.79 -12.51
CA LYS A 174 -9.89 5.88 -13.44
C LYS A 174 -9.41 7.16 -12.76
N ASP A 175 -10.08 7.54 -11.68
CA ASP A 175 -9.68 8.64 -10.81
C ASP A 175 -9.23 8.09 -9.45
N PRO A 176 -7.91 7.90 -9.25
CA PRO A 176 -7.42 7.31 -8.02
C PRO A 176 -7.71 8.20 -6.81
N TYR A 177 -7.81 9.52 -6.96
CA TYR A 177 -8.08 10.42 -5.84
C TYR A 177 -9.50 10.24 -5.30
N ILE A 178 -10.48 10.06 -6.18
CA ILE A 178 -11.85 9.73 -5.79
C ILE A 178 -11.93 8.32 -5.18
N ALA A 179 -11.17 7.36 -5.70
CA ALA A 179 -11.11 6.02 -5.12
C ALA A 179 -10.48 6.01 -3.72
N PHE A 180 -9.42 6.80 -3.49
CA PHE A 180 -8.86 6.99 -2.15
C PHE A 180 -9.82 7.73 -1.22
N LEU A 181 -10.61 8.69 -1.72
CA LEU A 181 -11.66 9.33 -0.94
C LEU A 181 -12.72 8.30 -0.48
N ALA A 182 -13.19 7.45 -1.39
CA ALA A 182 -14.12 6.37 -1.06
C ALA A 182 -13.52 5.36 -0.06
N TYR A 183 -12.25 4.99 -0.23
CA TYR A 183 -11.53 4.15 0.73
C TYR A 183 -11.53 4.76 2.14
N ARG A 184 -11.21 6.06 2.24
CA ARG A 184 -11.17 6.78 3.54
C ARG A 184 -12.52 6.79 4.24
N ASN A 185 -13.62 6.66 3.50
CA ASN A 185 -14.99 6.57 4.04
C ASN A 185 -15.52 5.14 4.19
N THR A 186 -14.83 4.14 3.67
CA THR A 186 -15.24 2.73 3.77
C THR A 186 -14.92 2.20 5.18
N PRO A 187 -15.91 1.66 5.91
CA PRO A 187 -15.66 1.06 7.22
C PRO A 187 -14.65 -0.09 7.14
N LEU A 188 -13.69 -0.08 8.07
CA LEU A 188 -12.80 -1.21 8.29
C LEU A 188 -13.54 -2.33 9.04
N ARG A 189 -12.90 -3.49 9.24
CA ARG A 189 -13.48 -4.59 10.04
C ARG A 189 -13.85 -4.21 11.48
N CYS A 190 -13.20 -3.18 12.04
CA CYS A 190 -13.56 -2.64 13.36
C CYS A 190 -14.87 -1.83 13.37
N GLY A 191 -15.48 -1.59 12.20
CA GLY A 191 -16.75 -0.87 12.03
C GLY A 191 -16.61 0.64 11.84
N ALA A 192 -15.40 1.19 11.89
CA ALA A 192 -15.12 2.62 11.65
C ALA A 192 -14.25 2.78 10.41
N SER A 193 -14.47 3.86 9.64
CA SER A 193 -13.66 4.18 8.46
C SER A 193 -12.34 4.89 8.82
N PRO A 194 -11.33 4.90 7.94
CA PRO A 194 -10.10 5.66 8.18
C PRO A 194 -10.33 7.14 8.52
N ALA A 195 -11.22 7.81 7.79
CA ALA A 195 -11.58 9.20 8.06
C ALA A 195 -12.27 9.39 9.42
N GLN A 196 -13.12 8.45 9.83
CA GLN A 196 -13.75 8.52 11.16
C GLN A 196 -12.75 8.33 12.28
N LEU A 197 -11.79 7.43 12.10
CA LEU A 197 -10.73 7.18 13.09
C LEU A 197 -9.77 8.36 13.23
N LEU A 198 -9.46 9.04 12.13
CA LEU A 198 -8.50 10.14 12.12
C LEU A 198 -9.14 11.51 12.40
N PHE A 199 -10.30 11.81 11.80
CA PHE A 199 -10.95 13.12 11.87
C PHE A 199 -12.24 13.12 12.69
N GLY A 200 -12.69 11.98 13.20
CA GLY A 200 -13.99 11.85 13.88
C GLY A 200 -15.18 12.03 12.94
N ARG A 201 -15.01 12.06 11.62
CA ARG A 201 -16.11 12.27 10.67
C ARG A 201 -15.86 11.57 9.35
N THR A 202 -16.93 11.42 8.59
CA THR A 202 -16.79 11.05 7.17
C THR A 202 -16.41 12.28 6.33
N LEU A 203 -15.72 12.05 5.22
CA LEU A 203 -15.41 13.05 4.23
C LEU A 203 -16.58 13.22 3.26
N ARG A 204 -16.76 14.43 2.73
CA ARG A 204 -17.82 14.69 1.76
C ARG A 204 -17.45 14.04 0.42
N GLU A 205 -18.38 13.28 -0.14
CA GLU A 205 -18.28 12.67 -1.47
C GLU A 205 -19.23 13.34 -2.47
N ARG A 206 -19.16 12.90 -3.73
CA ARG A 206 -20.10 13.33 -4.79
C ARG A 206 -21.51 12.76 -4.56
N VAL A 207 -21.63 11.65 -3.84
CA VAL A 207 -22.90 11.03 -3.47
C VAL A 207 -23.49 11.78 -2.25
N PRO A 208 -24.81 11.97 -2.17
CA PRO A 208 -25.44 12.61 -1.01
C PRO A 208 -25.14 11.87 0.30
N VAL A 209 -24.48 12.55 1.24
CA VAL A 209 -24.22 12.06 2.61
C VAL A 209 -25.03 12.87 3.60
N THR A 210 -25.66 12.21 4.57
CA THR A 210 -26.43 12.88 5.65
C THR A 210 -25.52 13.83 6.44
N LYS A 211 -25.98 15.07 6.67
CA LYS A 211 -25.21 16.12 7.38
C LYS A 211 -24.61 15.64 8.71
N ASN A 212 -25.34 14.82 9.46
CA ASN A 212 -24.90 14.28 10.75
C ASN A 212 -23.62 13.42 10.66
N LYS A 213 -23.36 12.76 9.53
CA LYS A 213 -22.12 11.97 9.32
C LYS A 213 -20.91 12.82 8.96
N LEU A 214 -21.13 14.05 8.50
CA LEU A 214 -20.09 15.02 8.16
C LEU A 214 -19.66 15.84 9.39
N SER A 215 -20.48 15.88 10.44
CA SER A 215 -20.13 16.53 11.70
C SER A 215 -19.10 15.70 12.48
N PRO A 216 -18.06 16.34 13.05
CA PRO A 216 -17.11 15.65 13.92
C PRO A 216 -17.79 15.00 15.12
N LYS A 217 -17.56 13.71 15.30
CA LYS A 217 -17.93 12.91 16.47
C LYS A 217 -16.81 11.93 16.76
N LEU A 218 -16.16 12.11 17.91
CA LEU A 218 -15.11 11.20 18.33
C LEU A 218 -15.68 9.77 18.47
N PRO A 219 -15.06 8.78 17.81
CA PRO A 219 -15.49 7.41 17.94
C PRO A 219 -15.08 6.86 19.31
N ASN A 220 -15.76 5.80 19.78
CA ASN A 220 -15.36 5.13 21.01
C ASN A 220 -14.07 4.32 20.76
N HIS A 221 -12.92 4.96 20.95
CA HIS A 221 -11.61 4.36 20.70
C HIS A 221 -11.34 3.13 21.56
N LYS A 222 -11.98 2.98 22.73
CA LYS A 222 -11.83 1.79 23.59
C LYS A 222 -12.44 0.57 22.91
N GLU A 223 -13.72 0.65 22.52
CA GLU A 223 -14.42 -0.42 21.81
C GLU A 223 -13.74 -0.75 20.47
N ILE A 224 -13.26 0.26 19.75
CA ILE A 224 -12.57 0.06 18.48
C ILE A 224 -11.26 -0.70 18.69
N ARG A 225 -10.47 -0.36 19.71
CA ARG A 225 -9.23 -1.08 20.04
C ARG A 225 -9.54 -2.53 20.39
N GLU A 226 -10.57 -2.79 21.19
CA GLU A 226 -11.01 -4.15 21.53
C GLU A 226 -11.37 -4.95 20.27
N LYS A 227 -12.17 -4.38 19.35
CA LYS A 227 -12.50 -5.01 18.07
C LYS A 227 -11.28 -5.23 17.19
N MET A 228 -10.34 -4.28 17.13
CA MET A 228 -9.10 -4.44 16.37
C MET A 228 -8.24 -5.59 16.91
N VAL A 229 -8.14 -5.73 18.24
CA VAL A 229 -7.42 -6.86 18.86
C VAL A 229 -8.13 -8.18 18.55
N GLN A 230 -9.45 -8.23 18.67
CA GLN A 230 -10.22 -9.43 18.32
C GLN A 230 -10.02 -9.84 16.86
N GLU A 231 -10.00 -8.87 15.93
CA GLU A 231 -9.75 -9.14 14.52
C GLU A 231 -8.31 -9.58 14.25
N GLN A 232 -7.32 -9.01 14.95
CA GLN A 232 -5.92 -9.49 14.88
C GLN A 232 -5.79 -10.93 15.41
N GLN A 233 -6.46 -11.25 16.52
CA GLN A 233 -6.45 -12.60 17.07
C GLN A 233 -7.14 -13.60 16.15
N ARG A 234 -8.25 -13.20 15.52
CA ARG A 234 -8.93 -14.01 14.49
C ARG A 234 -8.03 -14.29 13.30
N GLN A 235 -7.31 -13.28 12.82
CA GLN A 235 -6.34 -13.44 11.74
C GLN A 235 -5.24 -14.44 12.14
N LYS A 236 -4.65 -14.26 13.32
CA LYS A 236 -3.64 -15.19 13.86
C LYS A 236 -4.18 -16.63 13.94
N ASN A 237 -5.37 -16.81 14.51
CA ASN A 237 -5.96 -18.15 14.68
C ASN A 237 -6.30 -18.81 13.33
N HIS A 238 -6.81 -18.06 12.36
CA HIS A 238 -7.09 -18.59 11.01
C HIS A 238 -5.81 -19.06 10.31
N TYR A 239 -4.72 -18.32 10.49
CA TYR A 239 -3.41 -18.71 10.00
C TYR A 239 -2.90 -19.99 10.67
N ASP A 240 -2.89 -20.02 12.01
CA ASP A 240 -2.38 -21.17 12.79
C ASP A 240 -3.13 -22.47 12.43
N GLN A 241 -4.44 -22.38 12.20
CA GLN A 241 -5.27 -23.51 11.77
C GLN A 241 -4.99 -23.99 10.34
N ARG A 242 -4.66 -23.08 9.41
CA ARG A 242 -4.38 -23.43 8.01
C ARG A 242 -2.98 -24.01 7.81
N HIS A 243 -2.02 -23.56 8.59
CA HIS A 243 -0.61 -23.98 8.45
C HIS A 243 -0.17 -25.04 9.48
N GLY A 244 -1.09 -25.52 10.32
CA GLY A 244 -0.84 -26.70 11.16
C GLY A 244 0.33 -26.51 12.13
N VAL A 245 0.45 -25.33 12.73
CA VAL A 245 1.47 -25.08 13.76
C VAL A 245 1.10 -25.92 14.97
N LYS A 246 1.76 -27.08 15.13
CA LYS A 246 1.77 -27.78 16.41
C LYS A 246 2.52 -26.90 17.39
N ASP A 247 1.86 -26.49 18.46
CA ASP A 247 2.50 -25.84 19.60
C ASP A 247 3.74 -26.64 19.98
N ASN A 248 4.92 -26.04 19.78
CA ASN A 248 6.18 -26.63 20.20
C ASN A 248 6.28 -26.43 21.71
N THR A 249 5.46 -27.16 22.46
CA THR A 249 5.54 -27.23 23.92
C THR A 249 6.91 -27.77 24.29
N GLN A 250 7.72 -26.88 24.88
CA GLN A 250 8.94 -27.13 25.65
C GLN A 250 10.14 -27.68 24.87
N LEU A 251 10.93 -26.79 24.27
CA LEU A 251 12.35 -27.09 24.06
C LEU A 251 13.08 -27.00 25.41
N GLY A 252 13.54 -28.16 25.89
CA GLY A 252 14.44 -28.26 27.04
C GLY A 252 15.76 -27.55 26.76
N LYS A 253 16.30 -26.90 27.78
CA LYS A 253 17.55 -26.13 27.70
C LYS A 253 18.73 -27.07 27.43
N GLY A 254 19.19 -27.20 26.18
CA GLY A 254 20.48 -27.84 25.90
C GLY A 254 20.69 -28.65 24.62
N ASP A 255 19.76 -28.68 23.65
CA ASP A 255 20.02 -29.44 22.42
C ASP A 255 20.61 -28.55 21.32
N ARG A 256 21.75 -29.00 20.78
CA ARG A 256 22.63 -28.31 19.82
C ARG A 256 22.09 -28.31 18.40
#